data_AF-A0A212CIE3-F1
#
_entry.id   AF-A0A212CIE3-F1
#
_cell.length_a   1.000
_cell.length_b   1.000
_cell.length_c   1.000
_cell.angle_alpha   90.00
_cell.angle_beta   90.00
_cell.angle_gamma   90.00
#
_symmetry.space_group_name_H-M   'P 1'
#
loop_
_entity.id
_entity.type
_entity.pdbx_description
1 polymer ?
#
loop_
_entity_poly.entity_id
_entity_poly.type
_entity_poly.pdbx_seq_one_letter_code
_entity_poly.pdbx_strand_id
1 'polypeptide(L)'
;MFLFFRVLLLRISPQHLTSLWPIMVSELIQAFIQLEEELKKDSESLRNSNKINRMKVGASDGNGPSVGEIPQSELVLYLSACKFLDTALSFPPDKMPLFQMWAFVPEVDTESPAFSSDLEEEHQECKPHTVRILELLKLKYGEICSSDEIAMKSEFPLLRQHSLSSIRQLMPFFGTLNCAFKTQSRLPADTQGPPPLVEFPVADNPRVLKQLEECVEHDFLEHLEC
;
A
#
# COMPACT_ATOMS: atom_id res chain seq x y z
N MET A 1 8.96 -12.44 -7.56
CA MET A 1 9.73 -11.20 -7.81
C MET A 1 9.92 -10.36 -6.55
N PHE A 2 8.85 -9.85 -5.91
CA PHE A 2 8.98 -8.97 -4.74
C PHE A 2 9.66 -9.60 -3.51
N LEU A 3 9.54 -10.92 -3.31
CA LEU A 3 10.35 -11.63 -2.30
C LEU A 3 11.86 -11.45 -2.54
N PHE A 4 12.31 -11.57 -3.79
CA PHE A 4 13.71 -11.34 -4.17
C PHE A 4 14.11 -9.88 -3.90
N PHE A 5 13.25 -8.90 -4.20
CA PHE A 5 13.51 -7.50 -3.87
C PHE A 5 13.67 -7.27 -2.36
N ARG A 6 12.89 -7.94 -1.51
CA ARG A 6 13.07 -7.88 -0.05
C ARG A 6 14.41 -8.46 0.39
N VAL A 7 14.87 -9.55 -0.22
CA VAL A 7 16.23 -10.08 0.03
C VAL A 7 17.29 -9.09 -0.38
N LEU A 8 17.14 -8.45 -1.54
CA LEU A 8 18.09 -7.44 -1.99
C LEU A 8 18.19 -6.31 -0.98
N LEU A 9 17.06 -5.79 -0.49
CA LEU A 9 17.05 -4.74 0.54
C LEU A 9 17.85 -5.15 1.79
N LEU A 10 17.74 -6.40 2.24
CA LEU A 10 18.39 -6.87 3.47
C LEU A 10 19.86 -7.27 3.29
N ARG A 11 20.28 -7.66 2.08
CA ARG A 11 21.59 -8.31 1.86
C ARG A 11 22.56 -7.51 1.01
N ILE A 12 22.08 -6.53 0.25
CA ILE A 12 22.89 -5.77 -0.69
C ILE A 12 23.27 -4.40 -0.08
N SER A 13 24.48 -3.93 -0.36
CA SER A 13 24.92 -2.63 0.14
C SER A 13 24.09 -1.48 -0.46
N PRO A 14 23.95 -0.34 0.27
CA PRO A 14 23.13 0.80 -0.19
C PRO A 14 23.56 1.34 -1.56
N GLN A 15 24.86 1.26 -1.88
CA GLN A 15 25.43 1.68 -3.15
C GLN A 15 24.83 0.92 -4.34
N HIS A 16 24.71 -0.41 -4.23
CA HIS A 16 24.15 -1.23 -5.29
C HIS A 16 22.62 -1.11 -5.33
N LEU A 17 21.98 -1.02 -4.16
CA LEU A 17 20.53 -0.80 -4.07
C LEU A 17 20.12 0.50 -4.76
N THR A 18 20.94 1.55 -4.69
CA THR A 18 20.69 2.83 -5.38
C THR A 18 20.41 2.62 -6.88
N SER A 19 21.18 1.75 -7.53
CA SER A 19 21.01 1.47 -8.97
C SER A 19 19.82 0.56 -9.29
N LEU A 20 19.45 -0.33 -8.38
CA LEU A 20 18.32 -1.25 -8.55
C LEU A 20 16.99 -0.61 -8.14
N TRP A 21 17.05 0.45 -7.33
CA TRP A 21 15.89 1.10 -6.75
C TRP A 21 14.84 1.55 -7.78
N PRO A 22 15.21 2.22 -8.90
CA PRO A 22 14.23 2.59 -9.93
C PRO A 22 13.48 1.40 -10.50
N ILE A 23 14.16 0.26 -10.67
CA ILE A 23 13.56 -0.98 -11.17
C ILE A 23 12.58 -1.53 -10.13
N MET A 24 13.01 -1.66 -8.87
CA MET A 24 12.18 -2.19 -7.79
C MET A 24 10.91 -1.35 -7.56
N VAL A 25 11.04 -0.03 -7.63
CA VAL A 25 9.91 0.91 -7.51
C VAL A 25 8.98 0.81 -8.71
N SER A 26 9.51 0.73 -9.93
CA SER A 26 8.69 0.64 -11.15
C SER A 26 7.79 -0.60 -11.12
N GLU A 27 8.33 -1.75 -10.72
CA GLU A 27 7.57 -2.99 -10.57
C GLU A 27 6.50 -2.88 -9.48
N LEU A 28 6.81 -2.23 -8.34
CA LEU A 28 5.83 -1.98 -7.28
C LEU A 28 4.69 -1.09 -7.77
N ILE A 29 5.00 0.00 -8.48
CA ILE A 29 4.01 0.91 -9.06
C ILE A 29 3.14 0.15 -10.07
N GLN A 30 3.73 -0.65 -10.95
CA GLN A 30 2.99 -1.45 -11.91
C GLN A 30 2.02 -2.43 -11.23
N ALA A 31 2.45 -3.12 -10.16
CA ALA A 31 1.57 -4.00 -9.39
C ALA A 31 0.40 -3.24 -8.74
N PHE A 32 0.62 -2.00 -8.27
CA PHE A 32 -0.43 -1.16 -7.71
C PHE A 32 -1.38 -0.58 -8.76
N ILE A 33 -0.87 -0.21 -9.94
CA ILE A 33 -1.72 0.17 -11.08
C ILE A 33 -2.62 -1.02 -11.46
N GLN A 34 -2.05 -2.22 -11.56
CA GLN A 34 -2.82 -3.42 -11.88
C GLN A 34 -3.92 -3.69 -10.82
N LEU A 35 -3.58 -3.61 -9.54
CA LEU A 35 -4.55 -3.76 -8.45
C LEU A 35 -5.66 -2.70 -8.51
N GLU A 36 -5.30 -1.45 -8.80
CA GLU A 36 -6.25 -0.36 -8.95
C GLU A 36 -7.25 -0.65 -10.08
N GLU A 37 -6.76 -1.09 -11.24
CA GLU A 37 -7.61 -1.43 -12.38
C GLU A 37 -8.51 -2.65 -12.14
N GLU A 38 -8.02 -3.69 -11.45
CA GLU A 38 -8.85 -4.83 -11.05
C GLU A 38 -9.99 -4.40 -10.10
N LEU A 39 -9.70 -3.53 -9.14
CA LEU A 39 -10.73 -3.02 -8.22
C LEU A 39 -11.77 -2.12 -8.93
N LYS A 40 -11.37 -1.38 -9.98
CA LYS A 40 -12.29 -0.57 -10.79
C LYS A 40 -13.24 -1.43 -11.63
N LYS A 41 -12.73 -2.47 -12.29
CA LYS A 41 -13.55 -3.39 -13.13
C LYS A 41 -14.75 -3.94 -12.37
N ASP A 42 -14.53 -4.34 -11.12
CA ASP A 42 -15.60 -4.88 -10.28
C ASP A 42 -16.61 -3.81 -9.84
N SER A 43 -16.16 -2.58 -9.58
CA SER A 43 -17.05 -1.48 -9.16
C SER A 43 -18.07 -1.08 -10.24
N GLU A 44 -17.65 -1.04 -11.51
CA GLU A 44 -18.53 -0.75 -12.65
C GLU A 44 -19.54 -1.88 -12.90
N SER A 45 -19.14 -3.14 -12.67
CA SER A 45 -20.05 -4.29 -12.76
C SER A 45 -21.20 -4.23 -11.74
N LEU A 46 -20.89 -3.82 -10.50
CA LEU A 46 -21.88 -3.63 -9.43
C LEU A 46 -22.85 -2.50 -9.75
N ARG A 47 -22.34 -1.39 -10.31
CA ARG A 47 -23.15 -0.23 -10.71
C ARG A 47 -24.10 -0.57 -11.86
N ASN A 48 -23.64 -1.37 -12.81
CA ASN A 48 -24.44 -1.81 -13.96
C ASN A 48 -25.50 -2.84 -13.56
N SER A 49 -25.18 -3.76 -12.64
CA SER A 49 -26.13 -4.73 -12.08
C SER A 49 -27.26 -4.05 -11.29
N ASN A 50 -26.94 -3.04 -10.49
CA ASN A 50 -27.92 -2.26 -9.73
C ASN A 50 -28.90 -1.46 -10.63
N LYS A 51 -28.53 -1.19 -11.89
CA LYS A 51 -29.39 -0.53 -12.87
C LYS A 51 -30.37 -1.49 -13.56
N ILE A 52 -30.04 -2.78 -13.62
CA ILE A 52 -30.84 -3.85 -14.27
C ILE A 52 -31.83 -4.50 -13.28
N ASN A 53 -31.56 -4.47 -11.98
CA ASN A 53 -32.41 -5.10 -10.96
C ASN A 53 -33.73 -4.38 -10.62
N ARG A 54 -34.10 -3.31 -11.35
CA ARG A 54 -35.43 -2.69 -11.18
C ARG A 54 -36.53 -3.32 -12.07
N MET A 55 -36.21 -4.35 -12.86
CA MET A 55 -37.18 -5.02 -13.73
C MET A 55 -36.94 -6.53 -13.88
N LYS A 56 -37.06 -7.31 -12.80
CA LYS A 56 -37.66 -8.67 -12.83
C LYS A 56 -37.64 -9.34 -11.46
N VAL A 57 -38.84 -9.57 -10.93
CA VAL A 57 -39.13 -10.67 -10.02
C VAL A 57 -39.13 -11.96 -10.84
N GLY A 58 -38.39 -12.98 -10.42
CA GLY A 58 -38.44 -14.32 -11.03
C GLY A 58 -37.19 -15.15 -10.75
N ALA A 59 -37.36 -16.19 -9.94
CA ALA A 59 -36.36 -17.13 -9.47
C ALA A 59 -35.49 -17.78 -10.57
N SER A 60 -34.22 -18.07 -10.24
CA SER A 60 -33.53 -19.29 -10.70
C SER A 60 -32.28 -19.55 -9.86
N ASP A 61 -32.05 -20.83 -9.61
CA ASP A 61 -31.06 -21.47 -8.76
C ASP A 61 -29.58 -21.20 -9.11
N GLY A 62 -28.76 -21.08 -8.07
CA GLY A 62 -27.66 -22.01 -7.77
C GLY A 62 -26.44 -22.04 -8.69
N ASN A 63 -25.34 -21.46 -8.19
CA ASN A 63 -23.93 -21.72 -8.52
C ASN A 63 -23.44 -21.34 -9.94
N GLY A 64 -23.10 -20.06 -10.12
CA GLY A 64 -22.05 -19.62 -11.05
C GLY A 64 -20.76 -19.26 -10.28
N PRO A 65 -19.58 -19.29 -10.92
CA PRO A 65 -18.35 -18.82 -10.27
C PRO A 65 -18.56 -17.37 -9.83
N SER A 66 -18.08 -17.03 -8.64
CA SER A 66 -18.13 -15.70 -8.04
C SER A 66 -17.59 -14.66 -9.04
N VAL A 67 -18.51 -13.99 -9.74
CA VAL A 67 -18.19 -12.93 -10.71
C VAL A 67 -17.56 -11.77 -9.91
N GLY A 68 -16.26 -11.56 -10.09
CA GLY A 68 -15.52 -10.43 -9.50
C GLY A 68 -14.60 -10.75 -8.30
N GLU A 69 -14.11 -11.99 -8.21
CA GLU A 69 -13.05 -12.36 -7.25
C GLU A 69 -11.68 -12.41 -7.94
N ILE A 70 -10.71 -11.67 -7.36
CA ILE A 70 -9.32 -11.61 -7.83
C ILE A 70 -8.70 -13.01 -7.75
N PRO A 71 -8.04 -13.51 -8.82
CA PRO A 71 -7.40 -14.83 -8.83
C PRO A 71 -6.37 -15.00 -7.70
N GLN A 72 -6.24 -16.23 -7.17
CA GLN A 72 -5.30 -16.51 -6.07
C GLN A 72 -3.84 -16.14 -6.41
N SER A 73 -3.41 -16.36 -7.65
CA SER A 73 -2.06 -15.97 -8.11
C SER A 73 -1.83 -14.46 -8.06
N GLU A 74 -2.86 -13.67 -8.34
CA GLU A 74 -2.81 -12.21 -8.24
C GLU A 74 -2.85 -11.74 -6.79
N LEU A 75 -3.64 -12.39 -5.93
CA LEU A 75 -3.61 -12.13 -4.48
C LEU A 75 -2.21 -12.37 -3.89
N VAL A 76 -1.52 -13.42 -4.33
CA VAL A 76 -0.11 -13.68 -3.97
C VAL A 76 0.79 -12.55 -4.45
N LEU A 77 0.63 -12.09 -5.70
CA LEU A 77 1.38 -10.95 -6.25
C LEU A 77 1.18 -9.67 -5.42
N TYR A 78 -0.08 -9.30 -5.16
CA TYR A 78 -0.42 -8.06 -4.43
C TYR A 78 0.03 -8.12 -2.97
N LEU A 79 -0.09 -9.28 -2.30
CA LEU A 79 0.49 -9.48 -0.97
C LEU A 79 2.01 -9.32 -1.00
N SER A 80 2.68 -9.93 -1.97
CA SER A 80 4.14 -9.85 -2.11
C SER A 80 4.61 -8.41 -2.36
N ALA A 81 3.89 -7.64 -3.19
CA ALA A 81 4.12 -6.22 -3.43
C ALA A 81 3.93 -5.39 -2.16
N CYS A 82 2.85 -5.62 -1.41
CA CYS A 82 2.59 -4.91 -0.15
C CYS A 82 3.64 -5.24 0.91
N LYS A 83 4.06 -6.50 1.05
CA LYS A 83 5.17 -6.90 1.94
C LYS A 83 6.48 -6.25 1.56
N PHE A 84 6.74 -6.07 0.26
CA PHE A 84 7.91 -5.35 -0.22
C PHE A 84 7.86 -3.87 0.22
N LEU A 85 6.74 -3.18 0.00
CA LEU A 85 6.55 -1.80 0.47
C LEU A 85 6.66 -1.68 2.00
N ASP A 86 6.06 -2.61 2.75
CA ASP A 86 6.14 -2.67 4.20
C ASP A 86 7.58 -2.80 4.68
N THR A 87 8.34 -3.72 4.07
CA THR A 87 9.78 -3.90 4.37
C THR A 87 10.55 -2.62 4.06
N ALA A 88 10.35 -2.07 2.86
CA ALA A 88 10.95 -0.84 2.37
C ALA A 88 10.75 0.35 3.32
N LEU A 89 9.53 0.55 3.83
CA LEU A 89 9.21 1.62 4.79
C LEU A 89 9.74 1.35 6.21
N SER A 90 10.03 0.09 6.53
CA SER A 90 10.61 -0.31 7.82
C SER A 90 12.12 -0.11 7.88
N PHE A 91 12.79 0.20 6.76
CA PHE A 91 14.25 0.29 6.74
C PHE A 91 14.75 1.50 7.55
N PRO A 92 15.76 1.30 8.41
CA PRO A 92 16.35 2.39 9.16
C PRO A 92 16.96 3.47 8.26
N PRO A 93 16.73 4.76 8.56
CA PRO A 93 17.25 5.92 7.83
C PRO A 93 18.75 5.90 7.51
N ASP A 94 19.55 5.44 8.49
CA ASP A 94 21.01 5.34 8.44
C ASP A 94 21.50 4.24 7.50
N LYS A 95 20.67 3.21 7.26
CA LYS A 95 21.00 2.10 6.35
C LYS A 95 20.64 2.43 4.92
N MET A 96 19.62 3.26 4.69
CA MET A 96 19.17 3.57 3.33
C MET A 96 18.66 5.02 3.23
N PRO A 97 19.54 6.04 3.30
CA PRO A 97 19.13 7.44 3.35
C PRO A 97 18.42 7.92 2.08
N LEU A 98 18.74 7.34 0.91
CA LEU A 98 18.06 7.62 -0.35
C LEU A 98 16.57 7.30 -0.30
N PHE A 99 16.19 6.31 0.50
CA PHE A 99 14.81 5.89 0.62
C PHE A 99 13.94 6.96 1.28
N GLN A 100 14.48 7.66 2.27
CA GLN A 100 13.75 8.74 2.93
C GLN A 100 13.54 9.92 1.99
N MET A 101 14.55 10.27 1.18
CA MET A 101 14.41 11.35 0.21
C MET A 101 13.37 11.04 -0.88
N TRP A 102 13.24 9.76 -1.27
CA TRP A 102 12.30 9.34 -2.32
C TRP A 102 10.91 9.01 -1.80
N ALA A 103 10.79 8.52 -0.56
CA ALA A 103 9.48 8.22 0.06
C ALA A 103 8.77 9.48 0.57
N PHE A 104 9.51 10.57 0.80
CA PHE A 104 9.00 11.77 1.47
C PHE A 104 9.47 13.05 0.78
N VAL A 105 9.36 13.14 -0.55
CA VAL A 105 9.46 14.43 -1.23
C VAL A 105 8.33 15.32 -0.67
N PRO A 106 8.63 16.42 0.04
CA PRO A 106 7.59 17.36 0.44
C PRO A 106 6.92 17.82 -0.85
N GLU A 107 5.60 17.68 -0.94
CA GLU A 107 4.85 18.38 -1.98
C GLU A 107 5.29 19.84 -1.90
N VAL A 108 5.92 20.35 -2.96
CA VAL A 108 6.13 21.79 -3.08
C VAL A 108 4.74 22.37 -3.05
N ASP A 109 4.43 23.13 -2.00
CA ASP A 109 3.14 23.77 -1.80
C ASP A 109 2.69 24.41 -3.10
N THR A 110 1.77 23.74 -3.79
CA THR A 110 0.96 24.38 -4.81
C THR A 110 -0.16 25.06 -4.05
N GLU A 111 0.20 26.15 -3.39
CA GLU A 111 -0.75 27.18 -2.96
C GLU A 111 -1.50 27.61 -4.21
N SER A 112 -2.60 26.91 -4.52
CA SER A 112 -3.47 27.19 -5.64
C SER A 112 -4.07 28.58 -5.39
N PRO A 113 -3.73 29.61 -6.19
CA PRO A 113 -4.56 30.80 -6.20
C PRO A 113 -5.90 30.36 -6.79
N ALA A 114 -6.97 30.60 -6.04
CA ALA A 114 -8.33 30.23 -6.40
C ALA A 114 -8.65 30.54 -7.87
N PHE A 115 -8.75 29.51 -8.71
CA PHE A 115 -9.32 29.60 -10.05
C PHE A 115 -10.27 28.43 -10.29
N SER A 116 -11.56 28.76 -10.21
CA SER A 116 -12.69 28.27 -11.03
C SER A 116 -12.55 26.93 -11.77
N SER A 117 -13.32 25.95 -11.30
CA SER A 117 -14.17 25.02 -12.07
C SER A 117 -13.82 24.81 -13.56
N ASP A 118 -13.10 23.73 -13.91
CA ASP A 118 -13.46 22.75 -14.98
C ASP A 118 -12.42 21.60 -15.20
N LEU A 119 -11.72 21.11 -14.17
CA LEU A 119 -10.65 20.09 -14.35
C LEU A 119 -10.67 19.02 -13.25
N GLU A 120 -11.70 18.18 -13.19
CA GLU A 120 -11.71 17.03 -12.25
C GLU A 120 -10.76 15.90 -12.68
N GLU A 121 -10.22 15.92 -13.92
CA GLU A 121 -9.31 14.87 -14.42
C GLU A 121 -7.82 15.08 -14.06
N GLU A 122 -7.32 16.32 -13.98
CA GLU A 122 -5.88 16.58 -13.66
C GLU A 122 -5.52 16.38 -12.18
N HIS A 123 -6.48 16.49 -11.26
CA HIS A 123 -6.23 16.29 -9.83
C HIS A 123 -6.05 14.81 -9.46
N GLN A 124 -6.48 13.88 -10.33
CA GLN A 124 -6.39 12.45 -10.05
C GLN A 124 -4.94 11.98 -10.14
N GLU A 125 -4.10 12.52 -11.04
CA GLU A 125 -2.72 12.06 -11.30
C GLU A 125 -1.75 12.29 -10.13
N CYS A 126 -1.95 13.34 -9.32
CA CYS A 126 -1.10 13.66 -8.17
C CYS A 126 -1.33 12.74 -6.95
N LYS A 127 -2.41 11.96 -6.94
CA LYS A 127 -2.76 11.13 -5.78
C LYS A 127 -1.92 9.84 -5.72
N PRO A 128 -1.37 9.42 -4.58
CA PRO A 128 -0.65 8.15 -4.51
C PRO A 128 -1.59 6.95 -4.78
N HIS A 129 -1.10 5.94 -5.52
CA HIS A 129 -1.87 4.72 -5.80
C HIS A 129 -2.37 4.02 -4.53
N THR A 130 -1.59 4.04 -3.46
CA THR A 130 -1.97 3.48 -2.15
C THR A 130 -3.26 4.10 -1.61
N VAL A 131 -3.48 5.40 -1.84
CA VAL A 131 -4.70 6.11 -1.42
C VAL A 131 -5.86 5.76 -2.35
N ARG A 132 -5.64 5.74 -3.68
CA ARG A 132 -6.67 5.34 -4.66
C ARG A 132 -7.16 3.90 -4.40
N ILE A 133 -6.24 2.97 -4.15
CA ILE A 133 -6.54 1.58 -3.81
C ILE A 133 -7.37 1.50 -2.52
N LEU A 134 -6.99 2.23 -1.46
CA LEU A 134 -7.74 2.25 -0.22
C LEU A 134 -9.20 2.72 -0.43
N GLU A 135 -9.40 3.75 -1.23
CA GLU A 135 -10.73 4.27 -1.54
C GLU A 135 -11.57 3.28 -2.34
N LEU A 136 -10.99 2.63 -3.35
CA LEU A 136 -11.67 1.59 -4.12
C LEU A 136 -12.04 0.39 -3.23
N LEU A 137 -11.15 -0.01 -2.32
CA LEU A 137 -11.43 -1.06 -1.34
C LEU A 137 -12.59 -0.67 -0.41
N LYS A 138 -12.60 0.56 0.12
CA LYS A 138 -13.70 1.09 0.95
C LYS A 138 -15.01 1.15 0.16
N LEU A 139 -14.96 1.58 -1.11
CA LEU A 139 -16.13 1.64 -1.97
C LEU A 139 -16.73 0.26 -2.23
N LYS A 140 -15.88 -0.74 -2.52
CA LYS A 140 -16.32 -2.12 -2.84
C LYS A 140 -16.79 -2.89 -1.61
N TYR A 141 -16.11 -2.71 -0.48
CA TYR A 141 -16.26 -3.58 0.69
C TYR A 141 -16.88 -2.89 1.91
N GLY A 142 -17.16 -1.59 1.83
CA GLY A 142 -17.61 -0.77 2.95
C GLY A 142 -16.45 -0.28 3.81
N GLU A 143 -16.71 0.77 4.58
CA GLU A 143 -15.75 1.27 5.56
C GLU A 143 -15.76 0.36 6.79
N ILE A 144 -14.60 -0.20 7.13
CA ILE A 144 -14.42 -0.81 8.44
C ILE A 144 -14.35 0.37 9.40
N CYS A 145 -15.46 0.68 10.06
CA CYS A 145 -15.53 1.71 11.09
C CYS A 145 -14.63 1.24 12.25
N SER A 146 -13.34 1.58 12.22
CA SER A 146 -12.53 1.56 13.44
C SER A 146 -12.92 2.81 14.21
N SER A 147 -14.04 2.70 14.93
CA SER A 147 -14.31 3.57 16.07
C SER A 147 -13.02 3.66 16.88
N ASP A 148 -12.56 4.88 17.08
CA ASP A 148 -11.50 5.27 18.01
C ASP A 148 -10.06 4.85 17.64
N GLU A 149 -9.26 5.85 17.30
CA GLU A 149 -7.96 6.08 17.95
C GLU A 149 -7.07 4.87 18.25
N ILE A 150 -6.92 3.92 17.33
CA ILE A 150 -5.73 3.08 17.29
C ILE A 150 -4.63 3.89 16.59
N ALA A 151 -4.30 5.04 17.17
CA ALA A 151 -2.94 5.58 17.22
C ALA A 151 -2.06 4.69 18.13
N MET A 152 -2.30 3.39 18.12
CA MET A 152 -1.64 2.40 18.93
C MET A 152 -0.49 1.88 18.08
N LYS A 153 0.68 2.54 18.24
CA LYS A 153 2.01 2.05 17.85
C LYS A 153 1.97 0.87 16.88
N SER A 154 1.65 1.11 15.63
CA SER A 154 1.79 0.09 14.61
C SER A 154 3.28 -0.07 14.37
N GLU A 155 3.92 -0.94 15.15
CA GLU A 155 5.32 -1.30 14.96
C GLU A 155 5.42 -2.11 13.67
N PHE A 156 6.08 -1.51 12.69
CA PHE A 156 6.47 -2.16 11.46
C PHE A 156 7.34 -3.40 11.75
N PRO A 157 7.28 -4.45 10.91
CA PRO A 157 6.44 -4.61 9.72
C PRO A 157 4.98 -4.94 10.05
N LEU A 158 4.07 -4.37 9.26
CA LEU A 158 2.61 -4.49 9.41
C LEU A 158 2.06 -5.80 8.83
N LEU A 159 2.75 -6.40 7.86
CA LEU A 159 2.28 -7.57 7.11
C LEU A 159 3.10 -8.82 7.44
N ARG A 160 2.52 -9.69 8.27
CA ARG A 160 3.10 -11.01 8.63
C ARG A 160 2.34 -12.20 8.05
N GLN A 161 1.17 -11.96 7.46
CA GLN A 161 0.34 -13.01 6.90
C GLN A 161 0.97 -13.68 5.68
N HIS A 162 0.78 -14.98 5.55
CA HIS A 162 1.41 -15.82 4.50
C HIS A 162 0.62 -15.82 3.19
N SER A 163 -0.71 -15.85 3.31
CA SER A 163 -1.63 -15.89 2.19
C SER A 163 -2.83 -14.97 2.43
N LEU A 164 -3.42 -14.48 1.36
CA LEU A 164 -4.72 -13.81 1.40
C LEU A 164 -5.80 -14.78 0.89
N SER A 165 -6.92 -14.84 1.60
CA SER A 165 -8.17 -15.41 1.08
C SER A 165 -9.01 -14.33 0.38
N SER A 166 -8.77 -13.06 0.68
CA SER A 166 -9.43 -11.93 0.02
C SER A 166 -8.59 -10.66 0.07
N ILE A 167 -8.67 -9.86 -0.99
CA ILE A 167 -7.99 -8.56 -1.08
C ILE A 167 -8.41 -7.57 0.02
N ARG A 168 -9.62 -7.74 0.59
CA ARG A 168 -10.11 -6.95 1.73
C ARG A 168 -9.14 -6.98 2.91
N GLN A 169 -8.40 -8.07 3.10
CA GLN A 169 -7.44 -8.21 4.20
C GLN A 169 -6.26 -7.22 4.13
N LEU A 170 -6.03 -6.57 2.98
CA LEU A 170 -5.04 -5.50 2.84
C LEU A 170 -5.56 -4.11 3.24
N MET A 171 -6.87 -3.95 3.51
CA MET A 171 -7.44 -2.65 3.88
C MET A 171 -6.78 -2.01 5.12
N PRO A 172 -6.50 -2.75 6.22
CA PRO A 172 -5.82 -2.17 7.38
C PRO A 172 -4.43 -1.63 7.03
N PHE A 173 -3.67 -2.37 6.20
CA PHE A 173 -2.34 -1.96 5.74
C PHE A 173 -2.39 -0.63 4.99
N PHE A 174 -3.24 -0.51 3.96
CA PHE A 174 -3.39 0.75 3.23
C PHE A 174 -3.94 1.89 4.11
N GLY A 175 -4.79 1.57 5.10
CA GLY A 175 -5.26 2.51 6.10
C GLY A 175 -4.14 3.11 6.94
N THR A 176 -3.25 2.25 7.48
CA THR A 176 -2.07 2.68 8.23
C THR A 176 -1.13 3.53 7.38
N LEU A 177 -0.86 3.13 6.13
CA LEU A 177 -0.01 3.90 5.22
C LEU A 177 -0.57 5.32 4.98
N ASN A 178 -1.86 5.43 4.70
CA ASN A 178 -2.51 6.72 4.47
C ASN A 178 -2.46 7.62 5.73
N CYS A 179 -2.54 7.04 6.93
CA CYS A 179 -2.38 7.78 8.19
C CYS A 179 -0.95 8.27 8.40
N ALA A 180 0.04 7.41 8.14
CA ALA A 180 1.46 7.75 8.25
C ALA A 180 1.84 8.92 7.33
N PHE A 181 1.39 8.89 6.06
CA PHE A 181 1.68 9.96 5.10
C PHE A 181 0.98 11.28 5.44
N LYS A 182 -0.28 11.25 5.91
CA LYS A 182 -1.01 12.47 6.31
C LYS A 182 -0.42 13.17 7.53
N THR A 183 0.07 12.41 8.51
CA THR A 183 0.70 12.97 9.71
C THR A 183 1.97 13.74 9.34
N GLN A 184 2.73 13.24 8.36
CA GLN A 184 3.97 13.85 7.90
C GLN A 184 3.74 15.17 7.11
N SER A 185 2.66 15.26 6.34
CA SER A 185 2.29 16.47 5.58
C SER A 185 1.87 17.65 6.46
N ARG A 186 1.43 17.40 7.71
CA ARG A 186 0.92 18.44 8.63
C ARG A 186 1.99 19.12 9.49
N LEU A 187 3.27 18.85 9.28
CA LEU A 187 4.34 19.48 10.06
C LEU A 187 4.48 20.95 9.63
N PRO A 188 4.31 21.95 10.53
CA PRO A 188 4.42 23.35 10.16
C PRO A 188 5.85 23.71 9.73
N ALA A 189 6.01 24.40 8.59
CA ALA A 189 7.29 24.87 8.07
C ALA A 189 8.00 25.92 8.94
N ASP A 190 7.40 26.38 10.04
CA ASP A 190 7.76 27.63 10.71
C ASP A 190 8.53 27.47 12.04
N THR A 191 9.31 26.40 12.19
CA THR A 191 10.26 26.28 13.30
C THR A 191 11.67 26.10 12.74
N GLN A 192 12.55 27.10 12.90
CA GLN A 192 13.99 27.06 12.55
C GLN A 192 14.81 26.06 13.41
N GLY A 193 14.24 24.92 13.78
CA GLY A 193 14.93 23.78 14.37
C GLY A 193 15.05 22.65 13.35
N PRO A 194 15.97 21.69 13.53
CA PRO A 194 15.90 20.45 12.77
C PRO A 194 14.48 19.88 12.92
N PRO A 195 13.84 19.44 11.83
CA PRO A 195 12.46 18.97 11.88
C PRO A 195 12.34 17.93 12.99
N PRO A 196 11.29 17.96 13.84
CA PRO A 196 11.02 16.85 14.71
C PRO A 196 10.73 15.68 13.79
N LEU A 197 11.74 14.84 13.59
CA LEU A 197 11.61 13.54 12.99
C LEU A 197 10.43 12.92 13.73
N VAL A 198 9.34 12.66 13.02
CA VAL A 198 8.38 11.67 13.51
C VAL A 198 9.26 10.48 13.83
N GLU A 199 9.40 10.17 15.12
CA GLU A 199 9.94 8.90 15.56
C GLU A 199 8.93 7.86 15.06
N PHE A 200 9.04 7.51 13.76
CA PHE A 200 9.12 6.10 13.39
C PHE A 200 9.96 5.51 14.51
N PRO A 201 9.40 4.62 15.33
CA PRO A 201 10.00 4.31 16.59
C PRO A 201 11.46 4.04 16.27
N VAL A 202 12.35 4.74 16.97
CA VAL A 202 13.74 4.30 17.10
C VAL A 202 13.68 3.01 17.93
N ALA A 203 12.86 2.05 17.49
CA ALA A 203 12.82 0.68 17.88
C ALA A 203 14.17 0.20 17.40
N ASP A 204 15.10 0.07 18.33
CA ASP A 204 16.41 -0.54 18.19
C ASP A 204 16.64 -1.03 16.76
N ASN A 205 17.26 -0.21 15.91
CA ASN A 205 17.60 -0.50 14.52
C ASN A 205 17.96 -1.99 14.25
N PRO A 206 18.78 -2.66 15.09
CA PRO A 206 19.03 -4.10 14.94
C PRO A 206 17.81 -5.01 15.14
N ARG A 207 16.87 -4.67 16.03
CA ARG A 207 15.63 -5.44 16.24
C ARG A 207 14.71 -5.39 15.03
N VAL A 208 14.52 -4.22 14.43
CA VAL A 208 13.68 -4.07 13.23
C VAL A 208 14.29 -4.86 12.06
N LEU A 209 15.59 -4.72 11.83
CA LEU A 209 16.28 -5.49 10.79
C LEU A 209 16.18 -6.99 11.02
N LYS A 210 16.42 -7.47 12.25
CA LYS A 210 16.28 -8.89 12.60
C LYS A 210 14.86 -9.40 12.34
N GLN A 211 13.86 -8.60 12.66
CA GLN A 211 12.46 -8.94 12.42
C GLN A 211 12.12 -9.00 10.93
N LEU A 212 12.68 -8.09 10.11
CA LEU A 212 12.53 -8.15 8.66
C LEU A 212 13.21 -9.39 8.08
N GLU A 213 14.40 -9.75 8.58
CA GLU A 213 15.12 -10.97 8.20
C GLU A 213 14.30 -12.22 8.52
N GLU A 214 13.76 -12.34 9.74
CA GLU A 214 12.90 -13.46 10.16
C GLU A 214 11.65 -13.56 9.27
N CYS A 215 10.98 -12.44 8.96
CA CYS A 215 9.83 -12.43 8.07
C CYS A 215 10.19 -12.87 6.64
N VAL A 216 11.37 -12.48 6.12
CA VAL A 216 11.81 -12.93 4.80
C VAL A 216 12.20 -14.41 4.82
N GLU A 217 12.89 -14.88 5.85
CA GLU A 217 13.25 -16.30 6.01
C GLU A 217 12.01 -17.19 6.02
N HIS A 218 10.98 -16.83 6.80
CA HIS A 218 9.71 -17.55 6.81
C HIS A 218 9.06 -17.61 5.42
N ASP A 219 9.00 -16.49 4.72
CA ASP A 219 8.45 -16.47 3.36
C ASP A 219 9.28 -17.33 2.38
N PHE A 220 10.60 -17.49 2.59
CA PHE A 220 11.43 -18.37 1.75
C PHE A 220 11.15 -19.85 1.98
N LEU A 221 11.03 -20.28 3.24
CA LEU A 221 10.86 -21.69 3.61
C LEU A 221 9.54 -22.27 3.10
N GLU A 222 8.49 -21.47 3.08
CA GLU A 222 7.16 -21.93 2.64
C GLU A 222 7.07 -22.15 1.13
N HIS A 223 7.88 -21.46 0.32
CA HIS A 223 7.94 -21.70 -1.12
C HIS A 223 8.60 -23.03 -1.49
N LEU A 224 9.26 -23.72 -0.55
CA LEU A 224 9.80 -25.07 -0.75
C LEU A 224 8.76 -26.18 -0.55
N GLU A 225 7.62 -25.89 0.08
CA GLU A 225 6.60 -26.89 0.46
C GLU A 225 5.47 -27.03 -0.57
N CYS A 226 5.61 -26.43 -1.76
CA CYS A 226 4.65 -26.48 -2.88
C CYS A 226 5.18 -27.31 -4.05
#